data_AF-A0A9P5HAH1-F1
#
_entry.id   AF-A0A9P5HAH1-F1
#
_cell.length_a   1.000
_cell.length_b   1.000
_cell.length_c   1.000
_cell.angle_alpha   90.00
_cell.angle_beta   90.00
_cell.angle_gamma   90.00
#
_symmetry.space_group_name_H-M   'P 1'
#
loop_
_entity.id
_entity.type
_entity.pdbx_description
1 polymer ?
#
loop_
_entity_poly.entity_id
_entity_poly.type
_entity_poly.pdbx_seq_one_letter_code
_entity_poly.pdbx_strand_id
1 'polypeptide(L)'
;MSDLQEDEYPNEGATLSLCGDSFFYSGTAMSCGRVQDTIGIPHEQEYDHRAGGDITNYVILGPRNHYFRCTRPRGGNVAAINNSDLEDYEDLVVFLDEHDVERPDILSLGVNGHYFIRAENGEEKWDLPADVSKKLFAKPTSISPVASVWLGCGDAFVAQRKDGTKVVELNGQYPGLEATLEKGSVVSMAMNLQDGVGYAVLWANGTAQCEVGMLRMDSGKALVRWCAANGVALEGVVDGCGDCKHSSEVTAST
;
A
#
# COMPACT_ATOMS: atom_id res chain seq x y z
N MET A 1 -13.02 -21.82 -32.52
CA MET A 1 -11.68 -21.55 -31.96
C MET A 1 -11.89 -20.62 -30.79
N SER A 2 -11.27 -20.95 -29.67
CA SER A 2 -11.53 -20.41 -28.34
C SER A 2 -10.95 -19.01 -28.18
N ASP A 3 -11.82 -18.00 -28.17
CA ASP A 3 -11.48 -16.67 -27.67
C ASP A 3 -11.69 -16.65 -26.15
N LEU A 4 -10.84 -17.39 -25.43
CA LEU A 4 -10.56 -17.12 -24.02
C LEU A 4 -9.58 -15.94 -24.00
N GLN A 5 -10.10 -14.73 -24.18
CA GLN A 5 -9.52 -13.59 -23.47
C GLN A 5 -9.93 -13.79 -22.01
N GLU A 6 -9.22 -14.68 -21.30
CA GLU A 6 -9.22 -14.63 -19.85
C GLU A 6 -8.70 -13.24 -19.48
N ASP A 7 -9.53 -12.49 -18.75
CA ASP A 7 -9.26 -11.13 -18.32
C ASP A 7 -7.83 -11.05 -17.77
N GLU A 8 -6.96 -10.25 -18.40
CA GLU A 8 -5.53 -10.17 -18.02
C GLU A 8 -5.30 -9.45 -16.67
N TYR A 9 -6.34 -8.92 -16.01
CA TYR A 9 -6.23 -8.03 -14.83
C TYR A 9 -7.37 -8.07 -13.77
N PRO A 10 -8.34 -9.02 -13.74
CA PRO A 10 -9.66 -8.74 -13.15
C PRO A 10 -9.71 -8.71 -11.62
N ASN A 11 -8.67 -9.16 -10.91
CA ASN A 11 -8.78 -9.45 -9.47
C ASN A 11 -7.70 -8.82 -8.58
N GLU A 12 -6.89 -7.90 -9.10
CA GLU A 12 -5.79 -7.34 -8.31
C GLU A 12 -6.30 -6.36 -7.24
N GLY A 13 -6.10 -6.73 -5.97
CA GLY A 13 -6.42 -5.88 -4.83
C GLY A 13 -5.63 -4.57 -4.83
N ALA A 14 -6.26 -3.50 -4.32
CA ALA A 14 -5.60 -2.22 -4.20
C ALA A 14 -4.47 -2.27 -3.17
N THR A 15 -3.30 -1.75 -3.53
CA THR A 15 -2.12 -1.71 -2.67
C THR A 15 -1.54 -0.31 -2.59
N LEU A 16 -1.12 0.08 -1.39
CA LEU A 16 -0.47 1.34 -1.09
C LEU A 16 0.85 1.07 -0.39
N SER A 17 1.88 1.87 -0.70
CA SER A 17 3.10 1.93 0.08
C SER A 17 3.65 3.36 0.14
N LEU A 18 4.27 3.71 1.27
CA LEU A 18 4.81 5.04 1.57
C LEU A 18 6.14 4.89 2.31
N CYS A 19 7.21 5.53 1.80
CA CYS A 19 8.49 5.58 2.50
C CYS A 19 9.25 6.86 2.14
N GLY A 20 9.44 7.74 3.13
CA GLY A 20 10.11 9.02 2.95
C GLY A 20 9.33 9.92 2.01
N ASP A 21 9.97 10.26 0.88
CA ASP A 21 9.40 11.06 -0.21
C ASP A 21 8.79 10.19 -1.33
N SER A 22 8.80 8.87 -1.17
CA SER A 22 8.26 7.95 -2.17
C SER A 22 6.87 7.45 -1.79
N PHE A 23 6.02 7.27 -2.80
CA PHE A 23 4.74 6.59 -2.67
C PHE A 23 4.47 5.74 -3.90
N PHE A 24 3.74 4.65 -3.71
CA PHE A 24 3.23 3.86 -4.83
C PHE A 24 1.83 3.35 -4.52
N TYR A 25 0.95 3.48 -5.50
CA TYR A 25 -0.37 2.89 -5.55
C TYR A 25 -0.43 1.91 -6.72
N SER A 26 -1.02 0.75 -6.47
CA SER A 26 -1.46 -0.16 -7.52
C SER A 26 -2.91 -0.55 -7.28
N GLY A 27 -3.77 -0.39 -8.27
CA GLY A 27 -5.14 -0.90 -8.23
C GLY A 27 -5.55 -1.42 -9.60
N THR A 28 -6.80 -1.87 -9.72
CA THR A 28 -7.33 -2.55 -10.91
C THR A 28 -7.30 -1.71 -12.19
N ALA A 29 -7.50 -0.40 -12.10
CA ALA A 29 -7.55 0.49 -13.26
C ALA A 29 -6.22 1.19 -13.55
N MET A 30 -5.41 1.43 -12.52
CA MET A 30 -4.16 2.18 -12.66
C MET A 30 -3.15 1.83 -11.57
N SER A 31 -1.88 1.99 -11.89
CA SER A 31 -0.81 2.09 -10.90
C SER A 31 -0.09 3.41 -11.08
N CYS A 32 0.19 4.12 -9.99
CA CYS A 32 0.89 5.39 -10.05
C CYS A 32 1.73 5.61 -8.81
N GLY A 33 2.80 6.38 -8.94
CA GLY A 33 3.67 6.63 -7.81
C GLY A 33 4.87 7.47 -8.18
N ARG A 34 5.52 7.97 -7.14
CA ARG A 34 6.84 8.57 -7.22
C ARG A 34 7.79 7.71 -6.43
N VAL A 35 8.78 7.16 -7.11
CA VAL A 35 9.72 6.18 -6.56
C VAL A 35 11.12 6.73 -6.78
N GLN A 36 11.92 6.86 -5.72
CA GLN A 36 13.26 7.45 -5.84
C GLN A 36 14.16 6.69 -6.85
N ASP A 37 15.01 7.45 -7.54
CA ASP A 37 15.85 7.01 -8.68
C ASP A 37 16.81 5.85 -8.39
N THR A 38 17.07 5.54 -7.12
CA THR A 38 17.90 4.41 -6.67
C THR A 38 17.43 3.05 -7.21
N ILE A 39 16.21 2.99 -7.75
CA ILE A 39 15.48 1.79 -8.13
C ILE A 39 15.56 1.49 -9.64
N GLY A 40 16.20 2.38 -10.42
CA GLY A 40 16.36 2.21 -11.88
C GLY A 40 15.03 2.25 -12.66
N ILE A 41 13.96 2.71 -12.00
CA ILE A 41 12.63 2.93 -12.56
C ILE A 41 12.46 4.44 -12.80
N PRO A 42 11.66 4.87 -13.80
CA PRO A 42 11.30 6.28 -13.90
C PRO A 42 10.79 6.83 -12.56
N HIS A 43 11.35 7.96 -12.18
CA HIS A 43 11.05 8.64 -10.92
C HIS A 43 9.55 8.90 -10.71
N GLU A 44 8.82 9.21 -11.79
CA GLU A 44 7.36 9.29 -11.78
C GLU A 44 6.80 8.18 -12.68
N GLN A 45 5.83 7.47 -12.12
CA GLN A 45 5.16 6.35 -12.76
C GLN A 45 3.66 6.62 -12.80
N GLU A 46 3.08 6.45 -13.99
CA GLU A 46 1.64 6.45 -14.19
C GLU A 46 1.34 5.43 -15.29
N TYR A 47 0.65 4.36 -14.90
CA TYR A 47 0.24 3.28 -15.79
C TYR A 47 -1.28 3.19 -15.74
N ASP A 48 -1.91 3.45 -16.88
CA ASP A 48 -3.31 3.12 -17.11
C ASP A 48 -3.37 1.67 -17.61
N HIS A 49 -3.90 0.78 -16.76
CA HIS A 49 -4.01 -0.65 -17.08
C HIS A 49 -5.04 -0.91 -18.19
N ARG A 50 -5.96 0.03 -18.44
CA ARG A 50 -6.99 -0.06 -19.49
C ARG A 50 -6.51 0.47 -20.83
N ALA A 51 -5.70 1.53 -20.83
CA ALA A 51 -5.13 2.11 -22.05
C ALA A 51 -3.87 1.35 -22.53
N GLY A 52 -3.27 0.51 -21.68
CA GLY A 52 -2.37 -0.57 -22.07
C GLY A 52 -0.93 -0.13 -22.34
N GLY A 53 -0.19 0.15 -21.27
CA GLY A 53 1.29 0.18 -21.34
C GLY A 53 1.87 -1.20 -21.66
N ASP A 54 3.08 -1.24 -22.22
CA ASP A 54 3.77 -2.50 -22.55
C ASP A 54 4.23 -3.28 -21.31
N ILE A 55 4.37 -2.59 -20.17
CA ILE A 55 4.85 -3.14 -18.90
C ILE A 55 4.12 -2.44 -17.75
N THR A 56 3.66 -3.21 -16.77
CA THR A 56 3.14 -2.71 -15.48
C THR A 56 4.10 -3.08 -14.35
N ASN A 57 4.14 -2.23 -13.33
CA ASN A 57 4.94 -2.46 -12.13
C ASN A 57 4.03 -2.52 -10.91
N TYR A 58 4.32 -3.47 -10.02
CA TYR A 58 3.83 -3.53 -8.66
C TYR A 58 5.02 -3.29 -7.73
N VAL A 59 4.88 -2.31 -6.83
CA VAL A 59 5.97 -1.89 -5.93
C VAL A 59 5.45 -1.75 -4.51
N ILE A 60 6.16 -2.37 -3.56
CA ILE A 60 5.99 -2.14 -2.12
C ILE A 60 7.28 -1.54 -1.58
N LEU A 61 7.18 -0.27 -1.18
CA LEU A 61 8.28 0.48 -0.60
C LEU A 61 8.59 -0.02 0.81
N GLY A 62 9.87 -0.28 1.08
CA GLY A 62 10.42 -0.59 2.39
C GLY A 62 11.44 0.45 2.86
N PRO A 63 11.92 0.34 4.10
CA PRO A 63 12.92 1.23 4.66
C PRO A 63 14.30 0.99 4.02
N ARG A 64 15.24 1.95 4.18
CA ARG A 64 16.65 1.82 3.74
C ARG A 64 16.85 1.47 2.25
N ASN A 65 15.95 1.91 1.38
CA ASN A 65 15.91 1.58 -0.05
C ASN A 65 15.61 0.10 -0.35
N HIS A 66 15.06 -0.64 0.60
CA HIS A 66 14.45 -1.94 0.31
C HIS A 66 13.10 -1.76 -0.35
N TYR A 67 12.75 -2.65 -1.26
CA TYR A 67 11.44 -2.69 -1.88
C TYR A 67 11.18 -4.06 -2.48
N PHE A 68 9.91 -4.46 -2.51
CA PHE A 68 9.47 -5.54 -3.37
C PHE A 68 9.05 -4.96 -4.71
N ARG A 69 9.49 -5.57 -5.81
CA ARG A 69 9.03 -5.23 -7.16
C ARG A 69 8.67 -6.47 -7.93
N CYS A 70 7.50 -6.42 -8.55
CA CYS A 70 7.04 -7.34 -9.57
C CYS A 70 6.76 -6.54 -10.84
N THR A 71 7.40 -6.93 -11.94
CA THR A 71 7.23 -6.31 -13.26
C THR A 71 6.55 -7.29 -14.20
N ARG A 72 5.42 -6.90 -14.80
CA ARG A 72 4.65 -7.73 -15.73
C ARG A 72 4.61 -7.09 -17.12
N PRO A 73 5.14 -7.75 -18.17
CA PRO A 73 4.94 -7.31 -19.54
C PRO A 73 3.52 -7.66 -20.02
N ARG A 74 2.93 -6.81 -20.86
CA ARG A 74 1.60 -7.01 -21.43
C ARG A 74 1.54 -8.33 -22.23
N GLY A 75 0.54 -9.17 -21.96
CA GLY A 75 0.39 -10.49 -22.59
C GLY A 75 1.46 -11.52 -22.19
N GLY A 76 2.30 -11.22 -21.20
CA GLY A 76 3.29 -12.14 -20.67
C GLY A 76 2.76 -12.89 -19.46
N ASN A 77 3.04 -14.19 -19.41
CA ASN A 77 2.71 -15.06 -18.26
C ASN A 77 3.77 -15.02 -17.14
N VAL A 78 4.75 -14.12 -17.20
CA VAL A 78 5.93 -14.17 -16.30
C VAL A 78 6.13 -12.81 -15.66
N ALA A 79 5.95 -12.73 -14.34
CA ALA A 79 6.46 -11.63 -13.55
C ALA A 79 7.97 -11.75 -13.33
N ALA A 80 8.71 -10.66 -13.54
CA ALA A 80 10.08 -10.56 -13.05
C ALA A 80 10.05 -9.99 -11.63
N ILE A 81 10.40 -10.82 -10.64
CA ILE A 81 10.56 -10.40 -9.25
C ILE A 81 12.01 -9.96 -9.04
N ASN A 82 12.21 -8.75 -8.49
CA ASN A 82 13.53 -8.33 -8.05
C ASN A 82 13.70 -8.53 -6.53
N ASN A 83 14.36 -9.62 -6.14
CA ASN A 83 14.59 -9.97 -4.74
C ASN A 83 15.90 -9.37 -4.18
N SER A 84 16.77 -8.79 -5.03
CA SER A 84 18.04 -8.20 -4.57
C SER A 84 17.86 -7.04 -3.61
N ASP A 85 16.69 -6.43 -3.60
CA ASP A 85 16.36 -5.28 -2.76
C ASP A 85 15.69 -5.70 -1.44
N LEU A 86 15.65 -6.99 -1.12
CA LEU A 86 15.07 -7.57 0.10
C LEU A 86 16.10 -8.29 0.98
N GLU A 87 17.39 -7.89 0.91
CA GLU A 87 18.47 -8.53 1.67
C GLU A 87 18.23 -8.56 3.19
N ASP A 88 17.61 -7.52 3.76
CA ASP A 88 17.21 -7.47 5.19
C ASP A 88 16.01 -8.39 5.52
N TYR A 89 15.43 -9.08 4.52
CA TYR A 89 14.22 -9.91 4.60
C TYR A 89 14.43 -11.31 3.99
N GLU A 90 15.53 -12.00 4.32
CA GLU A 90 15.88 -13.32 3.75
C GLU A 90 14.72 -14.33 3.82
N ASP A 91 14.05 -14.40 4.97
CA ASP A 91 12.92 -15.31 5.20
C ASP A 91 11.68 -15.00 4.35
N LEU A 92 11.51 -13.73 3.96
CA LEU A 92 10.47 -13.31 3.02
C LEU A 92 10.81 -13.77 1.61
N VAL A 93 12.08 -13.63 1.18
CA VAL A 93 12.54 -14.07 -0.15
C VAL A 93 12.33 -15.58 -0.30
N VAL A 94 12.70 -16.37 0.71
CA VAL A 94 12.45 -17.82 0.71
C VAL A 94 10.96 -18.13 0.56
N PHE A 95 10.09 -17.41 1.28
CA PHE A 95 8.64 -17.63 1.17
C PHE A 95 8.09 -17.28 -0.22
N LEU A 96 8.56 -16.19 -0.82
CA LEU A 96 8.17 -15.81 -2.18
C LEU A 96 8.54 -16.91 -3.18
N ASP A 97 9.75 -17.47 -3.07
CA ASP A 97 10.25 -18.52 -3.94
C ASP A 97 9.53 -19.87 -3.70
N GLU A 98 9.33 -20.27 -2.43
CA GLU A 98 8.68 -21.54 -2.06
C GLU A 98 7.22 -21.61 -2.51
N HIS A 99 6.53 -20.47 -2.52
CA HIS A 99 5.10 -20.37 -2.84
C HIS A 99 4.81 -19.76 -4.22
N ASP A 100 5.85 -19.52 -5.04
CA ASP A 100 5.74 -18.92 -6.39
C ASP A 100 4.92 -17.62 -6.39
N VAL A 101 5.19 -16.74 -5.41
CA VAL A 101 4.40 -15.54 -5.16
C VAL A 101 4.90 -14.40 -6.05
N GLU A 102 4.27 -14.26 -7.22
CA GLU A 102 4.53 -13.10 -8.09
C GLU A 102 4.02 -11.78 -7.50
N ARG A 103 2.83 -11.82 -6.88
CA ARG A 103 2.22 -10.68 -6.20
C ARG A 103 1.51 -11.18 -4.94
N PRO A 104 1.84 -10.63 -3.76
CA PRO A 104 1.13 -10.96 -2.54
C PRO A 104 -0.25 -10.29 -2.50
N ASP A 105 -1.22 -10.95 -1.86
CA ASP A 105 -2.52 -10.35 -1.50
C ASP A 105 -2.29 -9.16 -0.55
N ILE A 106 -1.37 -9.33 0.39
CA ILE A 106 -0.83 -8.24 1.19
C ILE A 106 0.64 -8.45 1.50
N LEU A 107 1.41 -7.37 1.39
CA LEU A 107 2.77 -7.28 1.88
C LEU A 107 2.95 -5.95 2.60
N SER A 108 3.43 -6.01 3.83
CA SER A 108 3.86 -4.84 4.58
C SER A 108 5.30 -5.04 5.03
N LEU A 109 6.18 -4.14 4.58
CA LEU A 109 7.56 -4.07 5.00
C LEU A 109 7.68 -3.06 6.15
N GLY A 110 8.32 -3.46 7.24
CA GLY A 110 8.58 -2.65 8.41
C GLY A 110 10.07 -2.44 8.63
N VAL A 111 10.40 -1.61 9.62
CA VAL A 111 11.78 -1.38 10.05
C VAL A 111 12.39 -2.64 10.67
N ASN A 112 13.73 -2.72 10.66
CA ASN A 112 14.52 -3.79 11.29
C ASN A 112 14.22 -5.21 10.76
N GLY A 113 13.86 -5.35 9.48
CA GLY A 113 13.59 -6.65 8.86
C GLY A 113 12.22 -7.22 9.20
N HIS A 114 11.37 -6.50 9.95
CA HIS A 114 10.00 -6.96 10.23
C HIS A 114 9.12 -6.87 8.99
N TYR A 115 8.26 -7.86 8.80
CA TYR A 115 7.33 -7.92 7.68
C TYR A 115 6.10 -8.76 8.00
N PHE A 116 5.05 -8.53 7.23
CA PHE A 116 3.90 -9.42 7.14
C PHE A 116 3.58 -9.66 5.66
N ILE A 117 3.44 -10.92 5.27
CA ILE A 117 3.03 -11.31 3.92
C ILE A 117 1.90 -12.33 3.98
N ARG A 118 0.97 -12.20 3.03
CA ARG A 118 0.05 -13.27 2.64
C ARG A 118 0.01 -13.39 1.13
N ALA A 119 0.13 -14.62 0.64
CA ALA A 119 -0.06 -14.97 -0.76
C ALA A 119 -1.55 -15.12 -1.12
N GLU A 120 -1.90 -15.00 -2.39
CA GLU A 120 -3.31 -15.12 -2.85
C GLU A 120 -3.94 -16.48 -2.52
N ASN A 121 -3.14 -17.53 -2.42
CA ASN A 121 -3.60 -18.87 -1.99
C ASN A 121 -3.92 -18.97 -0.48
N GLY A 122 -3.70 -17.89 0.29
CA GLY A 122 -3.97 -17.81 1.72
C GLY A 122 -2.81 -18.19 2.64
N GLU A 123 -1.69 -18.69 2.10
CA GLU A 123 -0.47 -18.94 2.87
C GLU A 123 0.09 -17.61 3.40
N GLU A 124 0.54 -17.60 4.65
CA GLU A 124 1.02 -16.41 5.32
C GLU A 124 2.35 -16.66 6.05
N LYS A 125 3.21 -15.64 6.04
CA LYS A 125 4.46 -15.61 6.82
C LYS A 125 4.67 -14.23 7.40
N TRP A 126 5.35 -14.16 8.53
CA TRP A 126 5.64 -12.89 9.18
C TRP A 126 6.86 -12.99 10.08
N ASP A 127 7.60 -11.88 10.17
CA ASP A 127 8.51 -11.57 11.26
C ASP A 127 8.01 -10.25 11.87
N LEU A 128 7.50 -10.32 13.10
CA LEU A 128 6.92 -9.17 13.78
C LEU A 128 7.54 -9.04 15.17
N PRO A 129 7.61 -7.82 15.73
CA PRO A 129 8.00 -7.65 17.11
C PRO A 129 7.20 -8.57 18.03
N ALA A 130 7.87 -9.17 19.02
CA ALA A 130 7.28 -10.23 19.85
C ALA A 130 5.96 -9.81 20.53
N ASP A 131 5.85 -8.55 20.95
CA ASP A 131 4.62 -8.03 21.56
C ASP A 131 3.48 -7.87 20.54
N VAL A 132 3.81 -7.50 19.30
CA VAL A 132 2.84 -7.39 18.19
C VAL A 132 2.33 -8.78 17.83
N SER A 133 3.23 -9.74 17.59
CA SER A 133 2.82 -11.11 17.25
C SER A 133 1.98 -11.77 18.35
N LYS A 134 2.33 -11.54 19.62
CA LYS A 134 1.52 -11.99 20.77
C LYS A 134 0.13 -11.34 20.79
N LYS A 135 0.02 -10.04 20.53
CA LYS A 135 -1.29 -9.34 20.48
C LYS A 135 -2.17 -9.84 19.33
N LEU A 136 -1.57 -10.11 18.18
CA LEU A 136 -2.30 -10.47 16.96
C LEU A 136 -2.68 -11.95 16.91
N PHE A 137 -1.76 -12.83 17.30
CA PHE A 137 -1.82 -14.28 17.09
C PHE A 137 -1.81 -15.12 18.38
N ALA A 138 -1.96 -14.51 19.57
CA ALA A 138 -2.29 -15.29 20.75
C ALA A 138 -3.54 -16.15 20.48
N LYS A 139 -3.61 -17.33 21.10
CA LYS A 139 -4.65 -18.35 20.87
C LYS A 139 -5.91 -18.24 21.75
N PRO A 140 -6.69 -17.15 21.75
CA PRO A 140 -8.09 -17.27 22.13
C PRO A 140 -8.88 -17.86 20.96
N THR A 141 -9.60 -18.95 21.22
CA THR A 141 -10.49 -19.64 20.25
C THR A 141 -11.64 -18.77 19.73
N SER A 142 -11.86 -17.58 20.28
CA SER A 142 -12.98 -16.69 19.97
C SER A 142 -12.59 -15.45 19.14
N ILE A 143 -11.34 -15.31 18.73
CA ILE A 143 -10.88 -14.11 18.03
C ILE A 143 -10.82 -14.37 16.52
N SER A 144 -11.40 -13.45 15.74
CA SER A 144 -11.37 -13.50 14.28
C SER A 144 -9.93 -13.48 13.74
N PRO A 145 -9.60 -14.27 12.70
CA PRO A 145 -8.26 -14.28 12.12
C PRO A 145 -7.82 -12.90 11.63
N VAL A 146 -6.52 -12.62 11.72
CA VAL A 146 -5.93 -11.42 11.13
C VAL A 146 -6.09 -11.50 9.61
N ALA A 147 -6.57 -10.42 8.99
CA ALA A 147 -6.70 -10.29 7.55
C ALA A 147 -5.55 -9.46 6.97
N SER A 148 -5.11 -8.41 7.66
CA SER A 148 -4.11 -7.50 7.14
C SER A 148 -3.30 -6.91 8.28
N VAL A 149 -2.02 -6.65 8.03
CA VAL A 149 -1.14 -5.91 8.94
C VAL A 149 -0.40 -4.86 8.13
N TRP A 150 -0.39 -3.62 8.63
CA TRP A 150 0.37 -2.52 8.09
C TRP A 150 1.33 -1.99 9.16
N LEU A 151 2.61 -1.99 8.83
CA LEU A 151 3.70 -1.57 9.69
C LEU A 151 4.08 -0.11 9.40
N GLY A 152 4.48 0.59 10.45
CA GLY A 152 4.94 1.98 10.43
C GLY A 152 6.31 2.14 11.06
N CYS A 153 6.76 3.38 11.17
CA CYS A 153 7.94 3.72 11.96
C CYS A 153 7.62 3.71 13.46
N GLY A 154 8.66 3.64 14.30
CA GLY A 154 8.50 3.71 15.76
C GLY A 154 7.67 2.55 16.33
N ASP A 155 7.78 1.37 15.72
CA ASP A 155 7.03 0.15 16.05
C ASP A 155 5.50 0.32 15.97
N ALA A 156 5.03 1.35 15.28
CA ALA A 156 3.61 1.58 15.04
C ALA A 156 3.07 0.51 14.10
N PHE A 157 1.85 0.02 14.37
CA PHE A 157 1.15 -0.88 13.47
C PHE A 157 -0.36 -0.72 13.54
N VAL A 158 -1.00 -1.18 12.46
CA VAL A 158 -2.44 -1.40 12.40
C VAL A 158 -2.65 -2.80 11.86
N ALA A 159 -3.49 -3.58 12.51
CA ALA A 159 -3.96 -4.85 11.98
C ALA A 159 -5.49 -4.82 11.86
N GLN A 160 -6.00 -5.40 10.78
CA GLN A 160 -7.43 -5.63 10.59
C GLN A 160 -7.70 -7.12 10.60
N ARG A 161 -8.74 -7.54 11.32
CA ARG A 161 -9.24 -8.93 11.34
C ARG A 161 -10.31 -9.14 10.27
N LYS A 162 -10.60 -10.41 9.95
CA LYS A 162 -11.60 -10.77 8.92
C LYS A 162 -13.03 -10.31 9.24
N ASP A 163 -13.32 -10.00 10.51
CA ASP A 163 -14.61 -9.42 10.94
C ASP A 163 -14.63 -7.88 10.87
N GLY A 164 -13.56 -7.25 10.39
CA GLY A 164 -13.41 -5.79 10.28
C GLY A 164 -12.92 -5.09 11.55
N THR A 165 -12.78 -5.81 12.67
CA THR A 165 -12.20 -5.25 13.90
C THR A 165 -10.72 -4.95 13.70
N LYS A 166 -10.23 -3.91 14.38
CA LYS A 166 -8.85 -3.43 14.23
C LYS A 166 -8.11 -3.50 15.56
N VAL A 167 -6.82 -3.83 15.49
CA VAL A 167 -5.86 -3.68 16.58
C VAL A 167 -4.89 -2.59 16.15
N VAL A 168 -4.83 -1.50 16.90
CA VAL A 168 -4.11 -0.28 16.53
C VAL A 168 -3.15 0.07 17.66
N GLU A 169 -1.89 0.34 17.31
CA GLU A 169 -0.88 0.80 18.24
C GLU A 169 0.06 1.73 17.49
N LEU A 170 -0.14 3.04 17.63
CA LEU A 170 0.58 4.03 16.83
C LEU A 170 1.80 4.62 17.55
N ASN A 171 1.99 4.36 18.85
CA ASN A 171 3.16 4.83 19.62
C ASN A 171 3.44 6.34 19.49
N GLY A 172 2.38 7.15 19.43
CA GLY A 172 2.47 8.60 19.26
C GLY A 172 2.77 9.07 17.83
N GLN A 173 2.82 8.17 16.86
CA GLN A 173 2.96 8.46 15.43
C GLN A 173 1.58 8.63 14.77
N TYR A 174 1.59 9.12 13.53
CA TYR A 174 0.45 9.24 12.61
C TYR A 174 -0.76 9.94 13.26
N PRO A 175 -0.61 11.22 13.65
CA PRO A 175 -1.68 11.96 14.31
C PRO A 175 -2.94 11.96 13.43
N GLY A 176 -4.09 11.58 14.02
CA GLY A 176 -5.37 11.52 13.31
C GLY A 176 -5.68 10.18 12.62
N LEU A 177 -4.72 9.25 12.55
CA LEU A 177 -4.95 7.96 11.90
C LEU A 177 -5.99 7.10 12.65
N GLU A 178 -6.02 7.11 13.99
CA GLU A 178 -7.05 6.40 14.76
C GLU A 178 -8.47 6.82 14.37
N ALA A 179 -8.74 8.14 14.37
CA ALA A 179 -10.04 8.68 13.95
C ALA A 179 -10.34 8.39 12.47
N THR A 180 -9.31 8.36 11.63
CA THR A 180 -9.44 8.00 10.22
C THR A 180 -9.91 6.53 10.08
N LEU A 181 -9.37 5.61 10.87
CA LEU A 181 -9.70 4.18 10.82
C LEU A 181 -11.12 3.83 11.29
N GLU A 182 -11.81 4.74 11.99
CA GLU A 182 -13.20 4.58 12.42
C GLU A 182 -14.21 4.64 11.26
N LYS A 183 -13.81 5.19 10.10
CA LYS A 183 -14.69 5.39 8.93
C LYS A 183 -15.18 4.10 8.27
N GLY A 184 -14.51 2.97 8.47
CA GLY A 184 -14.97 1.69 7.92
C GLY A 184 -13.89 0.63 7.73
N SER A 185 -14.21 -0.39 6.93
CA SER A 185 -13.26 -1.45 6.57
C SER A 185 -12.20 -0.93 5.61
N VAL A 186 -10.94 -1.19 5.94
CA VAL A 186 -9.78 -0.79 5.15
C VAL A 186 -9.51 -1.86 4.10
N VAL A 187 -9.40 -1.46 2.84
CA VAL A 187 -8.93 -2.31 1.73
C VAL A 187 -7.43 -2.21 1.58
N SER A 188 -6.89 -1.00 1.70
CA SER A 188 -5.46 -0.76 1.61
C SER A 188 -5.04 0.40 2.50
N MET A 189 -3.81 0.36 2.99
CA MET A 189 -3.25 1.44 3.77
C MET A 189 -1.73 1.46 3.59
N ALA A 190 -1.15 2.64 3.73
CA ALA A 190 0.27 2.82 3.90
C ALA A 190 0.52 3.80 5.05
N MET A 191 1.54 3.52 5.85
CA MET A 191 2.04 4.41 6.88
C MET A 191 3.49 4.73 6.53
N ASN A 192 3.86 6.00 6.50
CA ASN A 192 5.18 6.40 6.05
C ASN A 192 6.26 5.92 7.03
N LEU A 193 7.15 5.07 6.53
CA LEU A 193 8.17 4.39 7.32
C LEU A 193 9.31 5.30 7.82
N GLN A 194 9.35 6.59 7.45
CA GLN A 194 10.43 7.50 7.82
C GLN A 194 10.03 8.66 8.75
N ASP A 195 8.80 9.16 8.67
CA ASP A 195 8.45 10.46 9.27
C ASP A 195 7.45 10.40 10.43
N GLY A 196 6.71 9.30 10.59
CA GLY A 196 5.69 9.17 11.64
C GLY A 196 4.52 10.13 11.50
N VAL A 197 4.32 10.72 10.32
CA VAL A 197 3.24 11.68 10.03
C VAL A 197 2.44 11.24 8.82
N GLY A 198 3.11 10.91 7.72
CA GLY A 198 2.43 10.60 6.47
C GLY A 198 1.71 9.26 6.52
N TYR A 199 0.48 9.20 6.01
CA TYR A 199 -0.26 7.96 5.83
C TYR A 199 -1.29 8.09 4.70
N ALA A 200 -1.76 6.98 4.16
CA ALA A 200 -2.87 6.93 3.23
C ALA A 200 -3.74 5.71 3.53
N VAL A 201 -5.06 5.88 3.51
CA VAL A 201 -6.05 4.82 3.77
C VAL A 201 -7.02 4.77 2.60
N LEU A 202 -7.33 3.58 2.10
CA LEU A 202 -8.38 3.29 1.13
C LEU A 202 -9.42 2.36 1.79
N TRP A 203 -10.68 2.76 1.78
CA TRP A 203 -11.77 1.99 2.37
C TRP A 203 -12.55 1.19 1.32
N ALA A 204 -13.29 0.19 1.80
CA ALA A 204 -14.11 -0.70 0.96
C ALA A 204 -15.25 0.02 0.20
N ASN A 205 -15.64 1.22 0.63
CA ASN A 205 -16.61 2.06 -0.08
C ASN A 205 -15.98 2.83 -1.28
N GLY A 206 -14.69 2.63 -1.55
CA GLY A 206 -13.95 3.29 -2.62
C GLY A 206 -13.36 4.65 -2.26
N THR A 207 -13.66 5.20 -1.07
CA THR A 207 -13.06 6.48 -0.65
C THR A 207 -11.63 6.26 -0.13
N ALA A 208 -10.80 7.30 -0.19
CA ALA A 208 -9.47 7.31 0.38
C ALA A 208 -9.21 8.62 1.13
N GLN A 209 -8.23 8.62 2.02
CA GLN A 209 -7.71 9.82 2.68
C GLN A 209 -6.19 9.69 2.76
N CYS A 210 -5.48 10.80 2.67
CA CYS A 210 -4.04 10.82 2.92
C CYS A 210 -3.63 12.04 3.75
N GLU A 211 -2.60 11.84 4.55
CA GLU A 211 -1.80 12.88 5.17
C GLU A 211 -0.41 12.81 4.54
N VAL A 212 0.06 13.93 3.97
CA VAL A 212 1.25 13.93 3.11
C VAL A 212 2.58 13.91 3.88
N GLY A 213 2.60 14.31 5.16
CA GLY A 213 3.82 14.29 5.98
C GLY A 213 5.02 14.98 5.31
N MET A 214 6.15 14.27 5.25
CA MET A 214 7.41 14.71 4.63
C MET A 214 7.47 14.58 3.10
N LEU A 215 6.39 14.13 2.44
CA LEU A 215 6.37 14.11 0.98
C LEU A 215 6.66 15.51 0.43
N ARG A 216 7.59 15.60 -0.52
CA ARG A 216 7.84 16.83 -1.29
C ARG A 216 6.55 17.25 -1.97
N MET A 217 6.43 18.56 -2.23
CA MET A 217 5.24 19.16 -2.83
C MET A 217 4.71 18.40 -4.06
N ASP A 218 5.59 18.01 -4.98
CA ASP A 218 5.17 17.33 -6.22
C ASP A 218 4.70 15.89 -5.95
N SER A 219 5.38 15.17 -5.05
CA SER A 219 4.98 13.84 -4.56
C SER A 219 3.61 13.90 -3.87
N GLY A 220 3.43 14.89 -2.98
CA GLY A 220 2.16 15.14 -2.30
C GLY A 220 1.03 15.46 -3.29
N LYS A 221 1.28 16.32 -4.30
CA LYS A 221 0.30 16.60 -5.36
C LYS A 221 -0.06 15.35 -6.17
N ALA A 222 0.91 14.48 -6.47
CA ALA A 222 0.64 13.24 -7.18
C ALA A 222 -0.19 12.25 -6.34
N LEU A 223 0.12 12.09 -5.05
CA LEU A 223 -0.67 11.28 -4.12
C LEU A 223 -2.11 11.82 -3.98
N VAL A 224 -2.26 13.14 -3.86
CA VAL A 224 -3.58 13.78 -3.78
C VAL A 224 -4.37 13.60 -5.08
N ARG A 225 -3.73 13.70 -6.26
CA ARG A 225 -4.37 13.42 -7.56
C ARG A 225 -4.88 11.99 -7.64
N TRP A 226 -4.11 11.02 -7.15
CA TRP A 226 -4.56 9.64 -7.03
C TRP A 226 -5.81 9.51 -6.15
N CYS A 227 -5.83 10.14 -4.96
CA CYS A 227 -7.03 10.15 -4.12
C CYS A 227 -8.24 10.71 -4.88
N ALA A 228 -8.08 11.88 -5.53
CA ALA A 228 -9.16 12.55 -6.25
C ALA A 228 -9.73 11.71 -7.41
N ALA A 229 -8.87 11.02 -8.17
CA ALA A 229 -9.28 10.15 -9.27
C ALA A 229 -10.15 8.96 -8.83
N ASN A 230 -10.11 8.58 -7.56
CA ASN A 230 -10.92 7.50 -6.98
C ASN A 230 -12.19 8.01 -6.28
N GLY A 231 -12.70 9.20 -6.65
CA GLY A 231 -14.01 9.69 -6.20
C GLY A 231 -14.02 10.27 -4.78
N VAL A 232 -12.88 10.80 -4.32
CA VAL A 232 -12.68 11.29 -2.95
C VAL A 232 -13.05 12.77 -2.79
N ALA A 233 -13.81 13.08 -1.74
CA ALA A 233 -13.86 14.42 -1.16
C ALA A 233 -12.66 14.57 -0.21
N LEU A 234 -11.70 15.42 -0.55
CA LEU A 234 -10.55 15.72 0.30
C LEU A 234 -10.99 16.66 1.43
N GLU A 235 -11.30 16.11 2.60
CA GLU A 235 -11.48 16.91 3.81
C GLU A 235 -10.12 17.08 4.52
N GLY A 236 -9.61 18.31 4.57
CA GLY A 236 -8.58 18.67 5.54
C GLY A 236 -7.12 18.52 5.13
N VAL A 237 -6.74 18.71 3.86
CA VAL A 237 -5.33 18.99 3.53
C VAL A 237 -4.94 20.28 4.27
N VAL A 238 -4.17 20.15 5.35
CA VAL A 238 -3.57 21.31 6.03
C VAL A 238 -2.62 21.93 5.02
N ASP A 239 -2.86 23.21 4.69
CA ASP A 239 -2.06 24.08 3.84
C ASP A 239 -0.58 24.11 4.31
N GLY A 240 0.19 23.07 3.97
CA GLY A 240 1.65 23.08 3.92
C GLY A 240 2.16 23.38 2.51
N CYS A 241 1.29 23.27 1.49
CA CYS A 241 1.53 23.74 0.13
C CYS A 241 0.93 25.13 0.00
N GLY A 242 1.72 26.16 0.27
CA GLY A 242 1.30 27.56 0.27
C GLY A 242 0.88 28.15 -1.08
N ASP A 243 0.20 27.41 -1.96
CA ASP A 243 -0.43 27.94 -3.19
C ASP A 243 -1.45 26.96 -3.84
N CYS A 244 -2.30 26.28 -3.06
CA CYS A 244 -3.45 25.52 -3.59
C CYS A 244 -4.79 26.19 -3.26
N LYS A 245 -4.96 27.47 -3.58
CA LYS A 245 -6.29 28.09 -3.66
C LYS A 245 -6.94 27.74 -4.98
N HIS A 246 -7.73 26.67 -5.06
CA HIS A 246 -8.81 26.60 -6.05
C HIS A 246 -10.13 26.25 -5.37
N SER A 247 -10.97 27.28 -5.30
CA SER A 247 -12.41 27.17 -5.13
C SER A 247 -13.00 26.42 -6.31
N SER A 248 -13.93 25.51 -6.03
CA SER A 248 -15.07 25.32 -6.92
C SER A 248 -16.23 24.75 -6.13
N GLU A 249 -17.17 25.63 -5.78
CA GLU A 249 -18.58 25.27 -5.76
C GLU A 249 -18.91 24.60 -7.10
N VAL A 250 -19.43 23.39 -7.06
CA VAL A 250 -20.20 22.85 -8.18
C VAL A 250 -21.63 22.72 -7.69
N THR A 251 -22.41 23.76 -8.00
CA THR A 251 -23.86 23.75 -7.96
C THR A 251 -24.39 22.54 -8.72
N ALA A 252 -25.11 21.67 -8.02
CA ALA A 252 -26.01 20.74 -8.65
C ALA A 252 -27.06 21.55 -9.44
N SER A 253 -27.25 21.22 -10.70
CA SER A 253 -28.38 21.71 -11.49
C SER A 253 -28.97 20.55 -12.27
N THR A 254 -30.15 20.14 -11.78
CA THR A 254 -31.27 19.41 -12.40
C THR A 254 -31.00 18.09 -13.11
#